data_AF-A0A9N8UW68-F1
#
_entry.id   AF-A0A9N8UW68-F1
#
_cell.length_a   1.000
_cell.length_b   1.000
_cell.length_c   1.000
_cell.angle_alpha   90.00
_cell.angle_beta   90.00
_cell.angle_gamma   90.00
#
_symmetry.space_group_name_H-M   'P 1'
#
loop_
_entity.id
_entity.type
_entity.pdbx_description
1 polymer ?
#
loop_
_entity_poly.entity_id
_entity_poly.type
_entity_poly.pdbx_seq_one_letter_code
_entity_poly.pdbx_strand_id
1 'polypeptide(L)'
;MPFLSFSRITKKFDKFAAKITNSNLSLTCLYSSISLFYHNDNLRHHRRHYATKQTGPPPGVRGAPTTHITDTRYEVIKKILFENKKTRLPIMTQQDHEMHETIERAWKLFLRNRRRARNLEMRAKYRMIRKANLELEKLDPQLFKVSLNVHHDDRLFPKKMKVPTETPSLSGWDYNYVHVEKDDELDKKGVVGDDEDFE
;
A
#
# COMPACT_ATOMS: atom_id res chain seq x y z
N MET A 1 54.08 11.53 -7.97
CA MET A 1 52.71 10.99 -7.77
C MET A 1 52.03 10.91 -9.14
N PRO A 2 51.99 9.76 -9.83
CA PRO A 2 51.45 9.69 -11.18
C PRO A 2 49.94 9.41 -11.20
N PHE A 3 49.24 10.17 -12.03
CA PHE A 3 47.83 10.04 -12.39
C PHE A 3 47.56 8.71 -13.11
N LEU A 4 46.58 7.93 -12.64
CA LEU A 4 46.07 6.76 -13.35
C LEU A 4 44.93 7.16 -14.29
N SER A 5 45.15 6.83 -15.57
CA SER A 5 44.34 7.08 -16.74
C SER A 5 42.96 6.38 -16.72
N PHE A 6 41.92 7.14 -17.07
CA PHE A 6 40.51 6.77 -17.12
C PHE A 6 40.11 5.96 -18.39
N SER A 7 41.04 5.30 -19.08
CA SER A 7 40.78 4.69 -20.40
C SER A 7 40.38 3.21 -20.40
N ARG A 8 40.05 2.60 -19.25
CA ARG A 8 39.68 1.15 -19.19
C ARG A 8 38.20 0.82 -18.99
N ILE A 9 37.31 1.82 -18.84
CA ILE A 9 35.88 1.57 -18.56
C ILE A 9 35.01 1.57 -19.82
N THR A 10 35.48 2.16 -20.94
CA THR A 10 34.66 2.32 -22.15
C THR A 10 34.51 1.05 -22.99
N LYS A 11 35.43 0.09 -22.93
CA LYS A 11 35.41 -1.10 -23.81
C LYS A 11 34.35 -2.16 -23.47
N LYS A 12 33.68 -2.07 -22.31
CA LYS A 12 32.59 -2.99 -21.94
C LYS A 12 31.21 -2.52 -22.40
N PHE A 13 31.03 -1.25 -22.75
CA PHE A 13 29.75 -0.72 -23.19
C PHE A 13 29.44 -1.05 -24.66
N ASP A 14 30.46 -1.04 -25.53
CA ASP A 14 30.27 -1.25 -26.97
C ASP A 14 29.83 -2.69 -27.30
N LYS A 15 30.28 -3.68 -26.51
CA LYS A 15 29.88 -5.09 -26.68
C LYS A 15 28.42 -5.36 -26.28
N PHE A 16 27.81 -4.51 -25.46
CA PHE A 16 26.41 -4.62 -25.09
C PHE A 16 25.49 -3.94 -26.12
N ALA A 17 25.94 -2.83 -26.71
CA ALA A 17 25.23 -2.12 -27.76
C ALA A 17 25.12 -2.94 -29.07
N ALA A 18 26.18 -3.66 -29.45
CA ALA A 18 26.21 -4.47 -30.68
C ALA A 18 25.27 -5.71 -30.65
N LYS A 19 24.73 -6.09 -29.49
CA LYS A 19 23.78 -7.22 -29.38
C LYS A 19 22.31 -6.81 -29.52
N ILE A 20 22.02 -5.51 -29.62
CA ILE A 20 20.66 -4.97 -29.72
C ILE A 20 20.27 -4.67 -31.18
N THR A 21 21.22 -4.65 -32.12
CA THR A 21 20.98 -4.18 -33.49
C THR A 21 20.63 -5.26 -34.54
N ASN A 22 20.44 -6.52 -34.14
CA ASN A 22 20.12 -7.63 -35.07
C ASN A 22 18.67 -8.14 -35.00
N SER A 23 17.74 -7.28 -34.59
CA SER A 23 16.31 -7.52 -34.83
C SER A 23 15.74 -6.35 -35.60
N ASN A 24 15.38 -6.61 -36.86
CA ASN A 24 14.53 -5.76 -37.70
C ASN A 24 13.15 -5.60 -37.06
N LEU A 25 13.09 -4.86 -35.96
CA LEU A 25 11.86 -4.37 -35.36
C LEU A 25 11.79 -2.90 -35.72
N SER A 26 11.05 -2.66 -36.79
CA SER A 26 10.56 -1.37 -37.25
C SER A 26 10.46 -0.33 -36.12
N LEU A 27 11.22 0.76 -36.26
CA LEU A 27 11.21 1.95 -35.41
C LEU A 27 9.85 2.67 -35.37
N THR A 28 8.82 2.20 -36.09
CA THR A 28 7.46 2.74 -36.02
C THR A 28 6.56 2.05 -34.99
N CYS A 29 6.98 0.93 -34.38
CA CYS A 29 6.17 0.22 -33.38
C CYS A 29 6.49 0.61 -31.92
N LEU A 30 7.62 1.28 -31.68
CA LEU A 30 8.03 1.75 -30.34
C LEU A 30 7.56 3.18 -30.00
N TYR A 31 6.92 3.90 -30.93
CA TYR A 31 6.33 5.21 -30.66
C TYR A 31 4.82 5.18 -30.35
N SER A 32 4.15 4.03 -30.47
CA SER A 32 2.76 3.83 -30.02
C SER A 32 2.67 3.24 -28.60
N SER A 33 3.73 2.59 -28.10
CA SER A 33 3.75 1.95 -26.78
C SER A 33 4.31 2.81 -25.64
N ILE A 34 4.80 4.03 -25.93
CA ILE A 34 5.24 5.00 -24.90
C ILE A 34 4.05 5.88 -24.40
N SER A 35 2.91 5.86 -25.09
CA SER A 35 1.70 6.63 -24.71
C SER A 35 0.73 5.89 -23.75
N LEU A 36 1.17 4.78 -23.13
CA LEU A 36 0.36 4.01 -22.16
C LEU A 36 1.06 3.81 -20.80
N PHE A 37 2.04 4.65 -20.46
CA PHE A 37 2.65 4.69 -19.12
C PHE A 37 2.53 6.06 -18.42
N TYR A 38 1.52 6.84 -18.81
CA TYR A 38 0.91 7.90 -18.00
C TYR A 38 -0.60 7.62 -17.90
N HIS A 39 -0.96 6.44 -17.40
CA HIS A 39 -2.32 6.24 -16.88
C HIS A 39 -2.28 6.55 -15.39
N ASN A 40 -2.69 7.78 -15.10
CA ASN A 40 -3.37 8.23 -13.90
C ASN A 40 -3.14 7.35 -12.67
N ASP A 41 -2.30 7.82 -11.74
CA ASP A 41 -2.62 7.64 -10.34
C ASP A 41 -3.99 8.28 -10.14
N ASN A 42 -5.01 7.42 -10.20
CA ASN A 42 -6.36 7.66 -9.73
C ASN A 42 -6.24 8.22 -8.32
N LEU A 43 -6.13 9.55 -8.21
CA LEU A 43 -6.90 10.28 -7.22
C LEU A 43 -8.35 9.89 -7.49
N ARG A 44 -8.75 8.74 -6.93
CA ARG A 44 -10.14 8.48 -6.57
C ARG A 44 -10.51 9.67 -5.71
N HIS A 45 -11.00 10.72 -6.35
CA HIS A 45 -11.89 11.66 -5.74
C HIS A 45 -13.09 10.79 -5.40
N HIS A 46 -13.06 10.20 -4.20
CA HIS A 46 -14.29 9.88 -3.52
C HIS A 46 -15.07 11.19 -3.53
N ARG A 47 -15.99 11.30 -4.48
CA ARG A 47 -17.09 12.26 -4.44
C ARG A 47 -17.75 11.93 -3.11
N ARG A 48 -17.38 12.67 -2.07
CA ARG A 48 -18.13 12.68 -0.82
C ARG A 48 -19.47 13.24 -1.25
N HIS A 49 -20.45 12.36 -1.41
CA HIS A 49 -21.84 12.76 -1.35
C HIS A 49 -22.02 13.27 0.07
N TYR A 50 -21.80 14.56 0.27
CA TYR A 50 -22.27 15.21 1.48
C TYR A 50 -23.78 15.02 1.45
N ALA A 51 -24.33 14.38 2.48
CA ALA A 51 -25.75 14.36 2.69
C ALA A 51 -26.26 15.80 2.60
N THR A 52 -27.23 16.05 1.72
CA THR A 52 -28.00 17.30 1.75
C THR A 52 -28.53 17.44 3.16
N LYS A 53 -28.13 18.51 3.85
CA LYS A 53 -28.52 18.77 5.24
C LYS A 53 -30.04 18.79 5.29
N GLN A 54 -30.64 17.76 5.88
CA GLN A 54 -31.99 17.89 6.40
C GLN A 54 -31.94 19.05 7.41
N THR A 55 -32.84 20.01 7.25
CA THR A 55 -33.05 21.09 8.20
C THR A 55 -33.18 20.48 9.58
N GLY A 56 -32.21 20.78 10.45
CA GLY A 56 -32.13 20.18 11.78
C GLY A 56 -33.41 20.45 12.60
N PRO A 57 -33.65 19.64 13.64
CA PRO A 57 -34.81 19.81 14.51
C PRO A 57 -34.82 21.21 15.16
N PRO A 58 -36.01 21.76 15.43
CA PRO A 58 -36.18 23.09 16.02
C PRO A 58 -35.46 23.21 17.38
N PRO A 59 -35.03 24.43 17.76
CA PRO A 59 -34.27 24.65 18.98
C PRO A 59 -35.07 24.19 20.22
N GLY A 60 -34.49 23.26 20.99
CA GLY A 60 -35.09 22.69 22.20
C GLY A 60 -35.09 21.15 22.27
N VAL A 61 -34.76 20.45 21.17
CA VAL A 61 -34.66 18.98 21.15
C VAL A 61 -33.21 18.51 21.34
N ARG A 62 -33.00 17.40 22.06
CA ARG A 62 -31.67 16.74 22.16
C ARG A 62 -31.15 16.46 20.75
N GLY A 63 -30.07 17.15 20.35
CA GLY A 63 -29.46 17.07 19.02
C GLY A 63 -29.63 18.31 18.13
N ALA A 64 -30.31 19.36 18.60
CA ALA A 64 -30.32 20.66 17.91
C ALA A 64 -28.90 21.27 17.89
N PRO A 65 -28.40 21.79 16.74
CA PRO A 65 -27.09 22.40 16.68
C PRO A 65 -27.09 23.63 17.59
N THR A 66 -26.31 23.57 18.66
CA THR A 66 -26.11 24.67 19.59
C THR A 66 -25.43 25.81 18.81
N THR A 67 -26.20 26.82 18.42
CA THR A 67 -25.75 28.00 17.67
C THR A 67 -24.85 28.93 18.51
N HIS A 68 -24.59 28.58 19.77
CA HIS A 68 -23.74 29.32 20.68
C HIS A 68 -22.47 28.51 20.97
N ILE A 69 -21.53 28.54 20.03
CA ILE A 69 -20.24 27.84 20.15
C ILE A 69 -19.27 28.67 20.99
N THR A 70 -19.61 28.87 22.27
CA THR A 70 -18.68 29.41 23.29
C THR A 70 -17.69 28.37 23.81
N ASP A 71 -17.63 27.21 23.15
CA ASP A 71 -16.69 26.16 23.49
C ASP A 71 -15.29 26.58 23.07
N THR A 72 -14.40 26.76 24.05
CA THR A 72 -12.99 27.09 23.83
C THR A 72 -12.30 26.04 22.95
N ARG A 73 -12.81 24.80 22.90
CA ARG A 73 -12.33 23.76 21.96
C ARG A 73 -12.53 24.16 20.51
N TYR A 74 -13.62 24.85 20.17
CA TYR A 74 -13.85 25.30 18.80
C TYR A 74 -12.82 26.34 18.37
N GLU A 75 -12.46 27.27 19.26
CA GLU A 75 -11.41 28.24 18.99
C GLU A 75 -10.03 27.59 18.87
N VAL A 76 -9.72 26.60 19.71
CA VAL A 76 -8.47 25.80 19.61
C VAL A 76 -8.41 25.03 18.29
N ILE A 77 -9.51 24.36 17.90
CA ILE A 77 -9.60 23.65 16.62
C ILE A 77 -9.42 24.65 15.46
N LYS A 78 -10.07 25.81 15.52
CA LYS A 78 -9.94 26.86 14.51
C LYS A 78 -8.49 27.38 14.42
N LYS A 79 -7.83 27.57 15.56
CA LYS A 79 -6.41 27.95 15.65
C LYS A 79 -5.51 26.91 14.99
N ILE A 80 -5.66 25.63 15.34
CA ILE A 80 -4.87 24.53 14.78
C ILE A 80 -5.09 24.39 13.27
N LEU A 81 -6.33 24.51 12.79
CA LEU A 81 -6.62 24.29 11.37
C LEU A 81 -6.25 25.47 10.48
N PHE A 82 -6.43 26.70 10.97
CA PHE A 82 -6.38 27.89 10.12
C PHE A 82 -5.34 28.93 10.52
N GLU A 83 -4.99 29.01 11.82
CA GLU A 83 -4.09 30.05 12.35
C GLU A 83 -2.63 29.57 12.46
N ASN A 84 -2.36 28.30 12.18
CA ASN A 84 -1.02 27.76 12.00
C ASN A 84 -0.33 28.45 10.82
N LYS A 85 0.40 29.53 11.12
CA LYS A 85 1.16 30.33 10.17
C LYS A 85 2.10 29.41 9.39
N LYS A 86 1.90 29.34 8.07
CA LYS A 86 2.82 28.64 7.17
C LYS A 86 4.18 29.33 7.29
N THR A 87 5.19 28.60 7.73
CA THR A 87 6.57 29.10 7.78
C THR A 87 7.00 29.50 6.38
N ARG A 88 7.62 30.68 6.23
CA ARG A 88 8.25 31.06 4.96
C ARG A 88 9.37 30.07 4.67
N LEU A 89 9.41 29.56 3.44
CA LEU A 89 10.46 28.64 3.03
C LEU A 89 11.82 29.37 3.06
N PRO A 90 12.91 28.67 3.41
CA PRO A 90 14.25 29.24 3.31
C PRO A 90 14.54 29.63 1.86
N ILE A 91 15.24 30.75 1.66
CA ILE A 91 15.72 31.16 0.34
C ILE A 91 16.84 30.20 -0.03
N MET A 92 16.63 29.40 -1.08
CA MET A 92 17.62 28.45 -1.58
C MET A 92 18.53 29.15 -2.60
N THR A 93 19.83 28.87 -2.52
CA THR A 93 20.77 29.30 -3.56
C THR A 93 20.58 28.46 -4.82
N GLN A 94 21.11 28.91 -5.96
CA GLN A 94 21.08 28.10 -7.20
C GLN A 94 21.78 26.74 -7.01
N GLN A 95 22.89 26.72 -6.28
CA GLN A 95 23.60 25.49 -5.96
C GLN A 95 22.73 24.53 -5.14
N ASP A 96 21.98 25.04 -4.16
CA ASP A 96 21.06 24.21 -3.37
C ASP A 96 19.94 23.62 -4.23
N HIS A 97 19.43 24.38 -5.20
CA HIS A 97 18.44 23.88 -6.15
C HIS A 97 18.98 22.73 -7.00
N GLU A 98 20.19 22.88 -7.55
CA GLU A 98 20.84 21.82 -8.34
C GLU A 98 21.12 20.56 -7.51
N MET A 99 21.55 20.74 -6.25
CA MET A 99 21.73 19.65 -5.30
C MET A 99 20.41 18.95 -4.99
N HIS A 100 19.35 19.72 -4.72
CA HIS A 100 18.02 19.19 -4.47
C HIS A 100 17.50 18.37 -5.66
N GLU A 101 17.59 18.91 -6.89
CA GLU A 101 17.20 18.19 -8.10
C GLU A 101 17.98 16.89 -8.31
N THR A 102 19.26 16.88 -7.96
CA THR A 102 20.10 15.70 -8.09
C THR A 102 19.71 14.62 -7.08
N ILE A 103 19.46 15.00 -5.83
CA ILE A 103 18.95 14.09 -4.79
C ILE A 103 17.60 13.50 -5.22
N GLU A 104 16.68 14.33 -5.69
CA GLU A 104 15.36 13.91 -6.16
C GLU A 104 15.43 12.94 -7.34
N ARG A 105 16.28 13.23 -8.34
CA ARG A 105 16.50 12.33 -9.48
C ARG A 105 17.07 10.99 -9.04
N ALA A 106 18.06 11.00 -8.15
CA ALA A 106 18.66 9.79 -7.59
C ALA A 106 17.62 8.95 -6.81
N TRP A 107 16.79 9.60 -6.00
CA TRP A 107 15.72 8.94 -5.26
C TRP A 107 14.66 8.31 -6.18
N LYS A 108 14.21 9.03 -7.21
CA LYS A 108 13.29 8.50 -8.23
C LYS A 108 13.88 7.28 -8.95
N LEU A 109 15.18 7.33 -9.28
CA LEU A 109 15.89 6.21 -9.89
C LEU A 109 15.93 5.00 -8.94
N PHE A 110 16.26 5.21 -7.67
CA PHE A 110 16.25 4.18 -6.64
C PHE A 110 14.87 3.51 -6.51
N LEU A 111 13.80 4.31 -6.40
CA LEU A 111 12.43 3.81 -6.31
C LEU A 111 12.02 3.00 -7.55
N ARG A 112 12.39 3.47 -8.74
CA ARG A 112 12.17 2.74 -10.00
C ARG A 112 12.87 1.38 -9.99
N ASN A 113 14.12 1.33 -9.54
CA ASN A 113 14.89 0.09 -9.44
C ASN A 113 14.28 -0.87 -8.42
N ARG A 114 13.87 -0.37 -7.25
CA ARG A 114 13.19 -1.17 -6.21
C ARG A 114 11.87 -1.77 -6.72
N ARG A 115 11.08 -0.99 -7.46
CA ARG A 115 9.85 -1.46 -8.12
C ARG A 115 10.14 -2.53 -9.17
N ARG A 116 11.15 -2.30 -10.03
CA ARG A 116 11.56 -3.27 -11.05
C ARG A 116 12.01 -4.59 -10.41
N ALA A 117 12.81 -4.55 -9.35
CA ALA A 117 13.26 -5.73 -8.62
C ALA A 117 12.08 -6.55 -8.06
N ARG A 118 11.15 -5.89 -7.36
CA ARG A 118 9.93 -6.54 -6.84
C ARG A 118 9.09 -7.18 -7.95
N ASN A 119 8.93 -6.48 -9.07
CA ASN A 119 8.16 -7.00 -10.21
C ASN A 119 8.84 -8.21 -10.88
N LEU A 120 10.18 -8.20 -10.96
CA LEU A 120 10.95 -9.34 -11.48
C LEU A 120 10.82 -10.55 -10.57
N GLU A 121 10.94 -10.36 -9.25
CA GLU A 121 10.75 -11.40 -8.26
C GLU A 121 9.33 -11.99 -8.35
N MET A 122 8.31 -11.14 -8.40
CA MET A 122 6.92 -11.56 -8.56
C MET A 122 6.71 -12.37 -9.85
N ARG A 123 7.25 -11.92 -10.98
CA ARG A 123 7.19 -12.66 -12.25
C ARG A 123 7.89 -14.03 -12.16
N ALA A 124 9.02 -14.10 -11.47
CA ALA A 124 9.72 -15.36 -11.24
C ALA A 124 8.87 -16.33 -10.42
N LYS A 125 8.22 -15.86 -9.34
CA LYS A 125 7.28 -16.65 -8.52
C LYS A 125 6.13 -17.19 -9.38
N TYR A 126 5.47 -16.33 -10.15
CA TYR A 126 4.39 -16.76 -11.05
C TYR A 126 4.84 -17.77 -12.10
N ARG A 127 6.04 -17.60 -12.66
CA ARG A 127 6.60 -18.58 -13.60
C ARG A 127 6.77 -19.95 -12.95
N MET A 128 7.26 -20.00 -11.72
CA MET A 128 7.45 -21.26 -10.99
C MET A 128 6.12 -21.89 -10.61
N ILE A 129 5.14 -21.12 -10.12
CA ILE A 129 3.77 -21.60 -9.83
C ILE A 129 3.14 -22.19 -11.08
N ARG A 130 3.23 -21.48 -12.22
CA ARG A 130 2.70 -21.97 -13.50
C ARG A 130 3.39 -23.28 -13.93
N LYS A 131 4.71 -23.36 -13.80
CA LYS A 131 5.46 -24.57 -14.13
C LYS A 131 5.00 -25.76 -13.28
N ALA A 132 4.89 -25.58 -11.97
CA ALA A 132 4.42 -26.62 -11.04
C ALA A 132 3.00 -27.08 -11.36
N ASN A 133 2.09 -26.15 -11.67
CA ASN A 133 0.71 -26.48 -12.04
C ASN A 133 0.64 -27.27 -13.36
N LEU A 134 1.47 -26.94 -14.35
CA LEU A 134 1.56 -27.69 -15.62
C LEU A 134 2.14 -29.10 -15.42
N GLU A 135 3.02 -29.29 -14.44
CA GLU A 135 3.52 -30.61 -14.07
C GLU A 135 2.44 -31.40 -13.32
N LEU A 136 1.69 -30.76 -12.42
CA LEU A 136 0.58 -31.38 -11.69
C LEU A 136 -0.53 -31.85 -12.63
N GLU A 137 -0.91 -31.04 -13.62
CA GLU A 137 -1.92 -31.39 -14.63
C GLU A 137 -1.57 -32.67 -15.40
N LYS A 138 -0.29 -32.90 -15.66
CA LYS A 138 0.20 -34.10 -16.37
C LYS A 138 0.17 -35.35 -15.50
N LEU A 139 0.42 -35.20 -14.20
CA LEU A 139 0.51 -36.31 -13.26
C LEU A 139 -0.86 -36.71 -12.71
N ASP A 140 -1.64 -35.75 -12.23
CA ASP A 140 -2.97 -35.97 -11.65
C ASP A 140 -3.95 -34.84 -12.00
N PRO A 141 -4.85 -35.06 -12.98
CA PRO A 141 -5.86 -34.08 -13.37
C PRO A 141 -6.88 -33.74 -12.28
N GLN A 142 -7.18 -34.67 -11.36
CA GLN A 142 -8.14 -34.43 -10.27
C GLN A 142 -7.56 -33.46 -9.24
N LEU A 143 -6.32 -33.68 -8.80
CA LEU A 143 -5.64 -32.74 -7.89
C LEU A 143 -5.46 -31.36 -8.52
N PHE A 144 -5.14 -31.31 -9.81
CA PHE A 144 -5.08 -30.05 -10.54
C PHE A 144 -6.43 -29.30 -10.49
N LYS A 145 -7.54 -29.98 -10.79
CA LYS A 145 -8.89 -29.40 -10.70
C LYS A 145 -9.20 -28.88 -9.29
N VAL A 146 -8.87 -29.64 -8.24
CA VAL A 146 -9.06 -29.21 -6.84
C VAL A 146 -8.24 -27.96 -6.52
N SER A 147 -6.99 -27.88 -6.97
CA SER A 147 -6.11 -26.73 -6.73
C SER A 147 -6.61 -25.43 -7.36
N LEU A 148 -7.35 -25.52 -8.46
CA LEU A 148 -7.99 -24.37 -9.13
C LEU A 148 -9.30 -23.96 -8.46
N ASN A 149 -10.05 -24.92 -7.92
CA ASN A 149 -11.36 -24.72 -7.31
C ASN A 149 -11.29 -24.25 -5.85
N VAL A 150 -10.12 -23.81 -5.42
CA VAL A 150 -9.93 -23.18 -4.13
C VAL A 150 -10.73 -21.88 -4.11
N HIS A 151 -11.86 -21.85 -3.39
CA HIS A 151 -12.66 -20.64 -3.22
C HIS A 151 -11.77 -19.52 -2.65
N HIS A 152 -11.52 -18.50 -3.46
CA HIS A 152 -10.64 -17.38 -3.13
C HIS A 152 -11.40 -16.22 -2.48
N ASP A 153 -12.72 -16.16 -2.64
CA ASP A 153 -13.53 -15.02 -2.22
C ASP A 153 -13.55 -14.84 -0.69
N ASP A 154 -13.39 -15.93 0.07
CA ASP A 154 -13.37 -15.92 1.54
C ASP A 154 -11.95 -16.05 2.14
N ARG A 155 -10.90 -16.04 1.32
CA ARG A 155 -9.52 -16.17 1.81
C ARG A 155 -8.99 -14.85 2.36
N LEU A 156 -9.28 -14.62 3.62
CA LEU A 156 -8.73 -13.51 4.40
C LEU A 156 -7.33 -13.84 4.93
N PHE A 157 -6.51 -12.79 5.06
CA PHE A 157 -5.26 -12.91 5.79
C PHE A 157 -5.54 -13.16 7.29
N PRO A 158 -4.84 -14.11 7.93
CA PRO A 158 -5.04 -14.34 9.37
C PRO A 158 -4.76 -13.07 10.19
N LYS A 159 -5.66 -12.71 11.10
CA LYS A 159 -5.52 -11.51 11.96
C LYS A 159 -4.24 -11.53 12.81
N LYS A 160 -3.76 -12.72 13.18
CA LYS A 160 -2.52 -12.90 13.94
C LYS A 160 -1.26 -12.65 13.11
N MET A 161 -1.37 -12.57 11.77
CA MET A 161 -0.27 -12.13 10.90
C MET A 161 -0.13 -10.60 10.97
N LYS A 162 0.80 -10.13 11.80
CA LYS A 162 1.01 -8.70 12.06
C LYS A 162 1.88 -8.05 10.98
N VAL A 163 1.72 -6.75 10.81
CA VAL A 163 2.64 -5.92 10.04
C VAL A 163 3.96 -5.80 10.81
N PRO A 164 5.13 -5.92 10.14
CA PRO A 164 6.42 -5.76 10.81
C PRO A 164 6.54 -4.41 11.51
N THR A 165 7.07 -4.41 12.74
CA THR A 165 7.38 -3.22 13.53
C THR A 165 8.88 -2.96 13.53
N GLU A 166 9.30 -1.70 13.68
CA GLU A 166 10.73 -1.32 13.71
C GLU A 166 11.49 -1.96 14.87
N THR A 167 10.86 -2.04 16.06
CA THR A 167 11.41 -2.74 17.23
C THR A 167 10.56 -3.99 17.50
N PRO A 168 11.17 -5.16 17.72
CA PRO A 168 10.42 -6.36 18.08
C PRO A 168 9.78 -6.20 19.47
N SER A 169 8.71 -6.96 19.73
CA SER A 169 8.10 -7.00 21.06
C SER A 169 9.02 -7.69 22.09
N LEU A 170 8.89 -7.33 23.37
CA LEU A 170 9.68 -7.96 24.46
C LEU A 170 9.51 -9.49 24.48
N SER A 171 8.29 -9.98 24.20
CA SER A 171 7.98 -11.41 24.17
C SER A 171 8.48 -12.12 22.91
N GLY A 172 8.89 -11.39 21.86
CA GLY A 172 9.34 -11.97 20.60
C GLY A 172 8.26 -12.80 19.88
N TRP A 173 8.40 -14.13 19.99
CA TRP A 173 7.52 -15.13 19.39
C TRP A 173 6.75 -15.91 20.46
N ASP A 174 5.46 -16.17 20.24
CA ASP A 174 4.63 -16.95 21.15
C ASP A 174 4.72 -18.44 20.79
N TYR A 175 5.45 -19.21 21.61
CA TYR A 175 5.60 -20.65 21.44
C TYR A 175 4.43 -21.46 22.00
N ASN A 176 3.58 -20.85 22.84
CA ASN A 176 2.48 -21.53 23.52
C ASN A 176 1.15 -21.36 22.76
N TYR A 177 1.22 -21.25 21.44
CA TYR A 177 0.04 -21.06 20.60
C TYR A 177 -0.91 -22.25 20.69
N VAL A 178 -2.12 -22.00 21.18
CA VAL A 178 -3.24 -22.96 21.15
C VAL A 178 -4.22 -22.55 20.06
N HIS A 179 -4.63 -23.50 19.23
CA HIS A 179 -5.74 -23.31 18.30
C HIS A 179 -7.04 -23.30 19.10
N VAL A 180 -7.61 -22.11 19.31
CA VAL A 180 -8.95 -21.98 19.90
C VAL A 180 -9.95 -22.32 18.80
N GLU A 181 -10.55 -23.49 18.89
CA GLU A 181 -11.78 -23.78 18.14
C GLU A 181 -12.85 -22.80 18.64
N LYS A 182 -13.58 -22.17 17.72
CA LYS A 182 -14.63 -21.23 18.12
C LYS A 182 -15.75 -22.06 18.73
N ASP A 183 -15.82 -22.09 20.05
CA ASP A 183 -17.03 -22.52 20.74
C ASP A 183 -18.09 -21.46 20.44
N ASP A 184 -19.04 -21.78 19.55
CA ASP A 184 -20.24 -21.00 19.25
C ASP A 184 -21.23 -20.99 20.45
N GLU A 185 -20.71 -20.96 21.69
CA GLU A 185 -21.44 -21.26 22.92
C GLU A 185 -21.43 -20.10 23.94
N LEU A 186 -21.46 -18.85 23.46
CA LEU A 186 -21.59 -17.66 24.33
C LEU A 186 -22.78 -16.76 23.98
N ASP A 187 -23.89 -17.34 23.50
CA ASP A 187 -25.21 -16.67 23.45
C ASP A 187 -26.28 -17.34 24.33
N LYS A 188 -25.91 -18.34 25.16
CA LYS A 188 -26.86 -19.05 26.07
C LYS A 188 -26.79 -18.65 27.55
N LYS A 189 -25.94 -17.70 27.96
CA LYS A 189 -25.90 -17.20 29.34
C LYS A 189 -26.50 -15.79 29.43
N GLY A 190 -27.82 -15.72 29.27
CA GLY A 190 -28.60 -14.49 29.45
C GLY A 190 -30.04 -14.71 29.94
N VAL A 191 -30.39 -15.93 30.42
CA VAL A 191 -31.72 -16.22 30.98
C VAL A 191 -31.57 -17.08 32.23
N VAL A 192 -31.27 -16.42 33.36
CA VAL A 192 -31.46 -16.86 34.75
C VAL A 192 -31.54 -15.53 35.51
N GLY A 193 -32.57 -15.11 36.25
CA GLY A 193 -33.79 -15.70 36.77
C GLY A 193 -34.16 -14.78 37.94
N ASP A 194 -34.92 -13.71 37.67
CA ASP A 194 -35.34 -12.72 38.67
C ASP A 194 -36.83 -12.91 38.96
N ASP A 195 -37.15 -13.96 39.70
CA ASP A 195 -38.40 -14.09 40.45
C ASP A 195 -38.06 -15.03 41.61
N GLU A 196 -38.00 -14.51 42.85
CA GLU A 196 -38.48 -15.12 44.09
C GLU A 196 -38.11 -14.19 45.28
N ASP A 197 -39.17 -13.83 46.01
CA ASP A 197 -39.24 -13.53 47.45
C ASP A 197 -38.78 -12.16 47.98
N PHE A 198 -39.77 -11.28 48.22
CA PHE A 198 -39.79 -10.43 49.40
C PHE A 198 -41.11 -10.61 50.15
N GLU A 199 -40.96 -11.10 51.38
CA GLU A 199 -41.96 -11.23 52.45
C GLU A 199 -42.38 -9.85 53.01
#